data_AF-A0A3S4Z2W5-F1
#
_entry.id   AF-A0A3S4Z2W5-F1
#
_cell.length_a   1.000
_cell.length_b   1.000
_cell.length_c   1.000
_cell.angle_alpha   90.00
_cell.angle_beta   90.00
_cell.angle_gamma   90.00
#
_symmetry.space_group_name_H-M   'P 1'
#
loop_
_entity.id
_entity.type
_entity.pdbx_description
1 polymer ?
#
loop_
_entity_poly.entity_id
_entity_poly.type
_entity_poly.pdbx_seq_one_letter_code
_entity_poly.pdbx_strand_id
1 'polypeptide(L)' 'MNRYFTEVIDTHVAIADWLGKGAGELQPLLARFHADFCMIALNGSKLGSNELGDFSRRIGLQSRGWRL' A
#
# COMPACT_ATOMS: atom_id res chain seq x y z
N MET A 1 2.23 16.67 -17.07
CA MET A 1 3.09 16.01 -16.06
C MET A 1 3.76 14.79 -16.70
N ASN A 2 4.97 14.42 -16.31
CA ASN A 2 5.60 13.17 -16.78
C ASN A 2 4.86 11.96 -16.17
N ARG A 3 4.57 10.95 -17.01
CA ARG A 3 3.82 9.73 -16.64
C ARG A 3 4.38 9.03 -15.40
N TYR A 4 5.70 8.97 -15.23
CA TYR A 4 6.33 8.32 -14.08
C TYR A 4 6.06 9.08 -12.78
N PHE A 5 6.02 10.41 -12.82
CA PHE A 5 5.68 11.22 -11.65
C PHE A 5 4.20 11.11 -11.29
N THR A 6 3.33 11.08 -12.31
CA THR A 6 1.89 10.81 -12.09
C THR A 6 1.68 9.47 -11.41
N GLU A 7 2.37 8.41 -11.87
CA GLU A 7 2.27 7.08 -11.27
C GLU A 7 2.72 7.03 -9.81
N VAL A 8 3.79 7.76 -9.45
CA VAL A 8 4.25 7.87 -8.06
C VAL A 8 3.19 8.55 -7.19
N ILE A 9 2.61 9.66 -7.65
CA ILE A 9 1.58 10.39 -6.89
C ILE A 9 0.32 9.53 -6.73
N ASP A 10 -0.18 8.94 -7.83
CA ASP A 10 -1.39 8.11 -7.82
C ASP A 10 -1.24 6.91 -6.89
N THR A 11 -0.06 6.28 -6.86
CA THR A 11 0.24 5.18 -5.95
C THR A 11 0.21 5.63 -4.49
N HIS A 12 0.76 6.80 -4.16
CA HIS A 12 0.71 7.34 -2.79
C HIS A 12 -0.71 7.71 -2.36
N VAL A 13 -1.53 8.26 -3.26
CA VAL A 13 -2.94 8.53 -2.99
C VAL A 13 -3.70 7.23 -2.71
N ALA A 14 -3.50 6.19 -3.53
CA ALA A 14 -4.13 4.89 -3.33
C ALA A 14 -3.74 4.24 -1.99
N ILE A 15 -2.47 4.34 -1.59
CA ILE A 15 -2.00 3.88 -0.27
C ILE A 15 -2.66 4.67 0.86
N ALA A 16 -2.74 5.99 0.74
CA ALA A 16 -3.32 6.86 1.77
C ALA A 16 -4.82 6.63 1.95
N ASP A 17 -5.57 6.47 0.86
CA ASP A 17 -7.00 6.14 0.90
C ASP A 17 -7.25 4.78 1.54
N TRP A 18 -6.41 3.80 1.19
CA TRP A 18 -6.47 2.45 1.75
C TRP A 18 -6.15 2.42 3.26
N LEU A 19 -5.09 3.11 3.71
CA LEU A 19 -4.69 3.19 5.12
C LEU A 19 -5.68 4.01 5.96
N GLY A 20 -6.08 5.19 5.47
CA GLY A 20 -6.78 6.20 6.26
C GLY A 20 -8.29 6.06 6.28
N LYS A 21 -8.91 5.67 5.16
CA LYS A 21 -10.39 5.64 5.04
C LYS A 21 -10.94 4.22 5.09
N GLY A 22 -10.07 3.21 4.98
CA GLY A 22 -10.47 1.85 4.63
C GLY A 22 -11.23 1.80 3.30
N ALA A 23 -11.02 2.81 2.44
CA ALA A 23 -11.64 2.95 1.13
C ALA A 23 -10.62 2.53 0.08
N GLY A 24 -11.05 1.74 -0.90
CA GLY A 24 -10.17 1.16 -1.91
C GLY A 24 -9.88 -0.33 -1.67
N GLU A 25 -9.63 -1.03 -2.76
CA GLU A 25 -9.38 -2.46 -2.75
C GLU A 25 -7.88 -2.76 -2.68
N LEU A 26 -7.50 -3.66 -1.77
CA LEU A 26 -6.09 -4.03 -1.58
C LEU A 26 -5.51 -4.71 -2.83
N GLN A 27 -6.30 -5.51 -3.55
CA GLN A 27 -5.81 -6.26 -4.70
C GLN A 27 -5.41 -5.35 -5.88
N PRO A 28 -6.22 -4.38 -6.31
CA PRO A 28 -5.81 -3.37 -7.29
C PRO A 28 -4.60 -2.54 -6.86
N LEU A 29 -4.44 -2.24 -5.57
CA LEU A 29 -3.25 -1.53 -5.06
C LEU A 29 -1.99 -2.39 -5.22
N LEU A 30 -2.05 -3.65 -4.79
CA LEU A 30 -0.91 -4.57 -4.89
C LEU A 30 -0.53 -4.86 -6.34
N ALA A 31 -1.50 -4.89 -7.27
CA ALA A 31 -1.26 -5.11 -8.70
C ALA A 31 -0.40 -4.01 -9.37
N ARG A 32 -0.23 -2.85 -8.72
CA ARG A 32 0.65 -1.78 -9.21
C ARG A 32 2.13 -2.10 -9.01
N PHE A 33 2.46 -3.01 -8.11
CA PHE A 33 3.82 -3.37 -7.78
C PHE A 33 4.28 -4.58 -8.60
N HIS A 34 5.48 -4.48 -9.18
CA HIS A 34 6.12 -5.61 -9.84
C HIS A 34 6.40 -6.74 -8.84
N ALA A 35 6.49 -7.99 -9.29
CA ALA A 35 6.77 -9.13 -8.41
C ALA A 35 8.11 -8.98 -7.66
N ASP A 36 9.11 -8.39 -8.33
CA ASP A 36 10.42 -8.08 -7.76
C ASP A 36 10.49 -6.74 -7.01
N PHE A 37 9.35 -6.08 -6.79
CA PHE A 37 9.31 -4.85 -6.02
C PHE A 37 9.84 -5.09 -4.60
N CYS A 38 10.65 -4.16 -4.13
CA CYS A 38 11.21 -4.15 -2.80
C CYS A 38 11.33 -2.71 -2.32
N MET A 39 10.93 -2.48 -1.07
CA MET A 39 11.13 -1.23 -0.34
C MET A 39 11.84 -1.52 0.98
N ILE A 40 12.61 -0.55 1.46
CA ILE A 40 13.16 -0.56 2.82
C ILE A 40 12.30 0.36 3.68
N ALA A 41 11.67 -0.21 4.70
CA ALA A 41 10.90 0.55 5.68
C ALA A 41 11.81 1.40 6.56
N LEU A 42 11.24 2.39 7.26
CA LEU A 42 11.99 3.28 8.15
C LEU A 42 12.71 2.56 9.30
N ASN A 43 12.26 1.36 9.67
CA ASN A 43 12.91 0.51 10.67
C ASN A 43 14.01 -0.40 10.07
N GLY A 44 14.35 -0.25 8.79
CA GLY A 44 15.35 -1.05 8.09
C GLY A 44 14.84 -2.41 7.58
N SER A 45 13.57 -2.76 7.81
CA SER A 45 13.01 -4.01 7.29
C SER A 45 12.76 -3.95 5.77
N LYS A 46 12.99 -5.08 5.10
CA LYS A 46 12.64 -5.26 3.68
C LYS A 46 11.15 -5.60 3.54
N LEU A 47 10.45 -4.86 2.70
CA LEU A 47 9.06 -5.10 2.31
C LEU A 47 9.04 -5.37 0.80
N GLY A 48 8.89 -6.64 0.41
CA GLY A 48 8.61 -7.02 -0.96
C GLY A 48 7.11 -7.01 -1.26
N SER A 49 6.73 -7.44 -2.47
CA SER A 49 5.32 -7.50 -2.88
C SER A 49 4.47 -8.42 -1.96
N ASN A 50 5.02 -9.56 -1.55
CA ASN A 50 4.35 -10.49 -0.63
C ASN A 50 4.22 -9.92 0.78
N GLU A 51 5.31 -9.37 1.32
CA GLU A 51 5.33 -8.77 2.66
C GLU A 51 4.44 -7.53 2.72
N LEU A 52 4.32 -6.77 1.64
CA LEU A 52 3.38 -5.66 1.52
C LEU A 52 1.93 -6.15 1.60
N GLY A 53 1.58 -7.24 0.90
CA GLY A 53 0.25 -7.84 0.99
C GLY A 53 -0.09 -8.35 2.39
N ASP A 54 0.86 -8.99 3.08
CA ASP A 54 0.70 -9.47 4.46
C ASP A 54 0.61 -8.32 5.46
N PHE A 55 1.52 -7.35 5.37
CA PHE A 55 1.49 -6.13 6.17
C PHE A 55 0.14 -5.42 5.99
N SER A 56 -0.32 -5.34 4.75
CA SER A 56 -1.57 -4.69 4.43
C SER A 56 -2.78 -5.41 5.02
N ARG A 57 -2.86 -6.73 4.90
CA ARG A 57 -3.90 -7.52 5.58
C ARG A 57 -3.86 -7.31 7.10
N ARG A 58 -2.67 -7.26 7.70
CA ARG A 58 -2.51 -7.11 9.15
C ARG A 58 -3.02 -5.77 9.67
N ILE A 59 -2.69 -4.66 9.00
CA ILE A 59 -3.11 -3.32 9.44
C ILE A 59 -4.50 -2.93 8.93
N GLY A 60 -4.95 -3.42 7.77
CA GLY A 60 -6.30 -3.18 7.26
C GLY A 60 -7.41 -3.77 8.16
N LEU A 61 -7.09 -4.79 8.96
CA LEU A 61 -7.96 -5.30 10.03
C LEU A 61 -7.99 -4.36 11.25
N GLN A 62 -6.88 -3.69 11.57
CA GLN A 62 -6.83 -2.70 12.67
C GLN A 62 -7.61 -1.42 12.32
N SER A 63 -7.56 -0.94 11.07
CA SER A 63 -8.28 0.27 10.64
C SER A 63 -9.81 0.09 10.64
N ARG A 64 -10.32 -1.15 10.54
CA ARG A 64 -11.76 -1.46 10.64
C ARG A 64 -12.28 -1.46 12.09
N GLY A 65 -11.40 -1.50 13.08
CA GLY A 65 -11.77 -1.42 14.50
C GLY A 65 -12.05 -0.01 15.03
N TRP A 66 -11.81 1.03 14.21
CA TRP A 66 -12.03 2.44 14.57
C TRP A 66 -13.39 3.01 14.10
N ARG A 67 -14.33 2.13 13.69
CA ARG A 67 -15.73 2.51 13.48
C ARG A 67 -16.59 1.91 14.61
N LEU A 68 -16.61 2.59 15.75
CA LEU A 68 -17.71 2.57 16.71
C LEU A 68 -18.23 4.00 16.86
#